data_AF-A0A5E7W6J9-F1
#
_entry.id   AF-A0A5E7W6J9-F1
#
_cell.length_a   1.000
_cell.length_b   1.000
_cell.length_c   1.000
_cell.angle_alpha   90.00
_cell.angle_beta   90.00
_cell.angle_gamma   90.00
#
_symmetry.space_group_name_H-M   'P 1'
#
loop_
_entity.id
_entity.type
_entity.pdbx_description
1 polymer ?
#
loop_
_entity_poly.entity_id
_entity_poly.type
_entity_poly.pdbx_seq_one_letter_code
_entity_poly.pdbx_strand_id
1 'polypeptide(L)'
;MTTPIKLGESPLFRAALLVPIMSGALLFLASSISNNSFTMCMASACINNFFELYKFPLSIIGLSVPLTAIVAALHRSAEAHLQIEETLKQNTFNNYIKHQEEFFKLLEKIELKCSCRFTDPLTLYRHIFSKNNYSYFTFAAHPKQKTDDPNINKFLELLRIQTFSFKTTLYNPATDESALITLLIEIQDMVEILHLQPSVATLEQFPNTKYVWPKDAARTATDNLKTIQRELYSFGFYKSNTRDHREELMKYARLPNSHTTFTNNTKHAAKLALEIEKDL
;
A
#
# COMPACT_ATOMS: atom_id res chain seq x y z
N MET A 1 23.20 -0.27 -11.48
CA MET A 1 23.59 -0.70 -10.12
C MET A 1 25.11 -0.81 -10.08
N THR A 2 25.79 0.11 -9.42
CA THR A 2 27.23 -0.02 -9.16
C THR A 2 27.41 -1.01 -8.02
N THR A 3 28.17 -2.06 -8.23
CA THR A 3 28.48 -3.05 -7.19
C THR A 3 29.14 -2.36 -6.00
N PRO A 4 28.75 -2.66 -4.75
CA PRO A 4 29.37 -2.07 -3.58
C PRO A 4 30.87 -2.42 -3.56
N ILE A 5 31.71 -1.39 -3.48
CA ILE A 5 33.16 -1.53 -3.45
C ILE A 5 33.54 -2.07 -2.07
N LYS A 6 34.33 -3.16 -2.03
CA LYS A 6 34.81 -3.72 -0.77
C LYS A 6 35.70 -2.71 -0.05
N LEU A 7 35.67 -2.71 1.29
CA LEU A 7 36.45 -1.75 2.11
C LEU A 7 37.93 -1.69 1.71
N GLY A 8 38.59 -2.84 1.52
CA GLY A 8 40.02 -2.91 1.14
C GLY A 8 40.32 -2.45 -0.30
N GLU A 9 39.29 -2.32 -1.14
CA GLU A 9 39.39 -1.79 -2.50
C GLU A 9 39.10 -0.28 -2.53
N SER A 10 38.58 0.29 -1.44
CA SER A 10 38.33 1.72 -1.32
C SER A 10 39.63 2.52 -1.40
N PRO A 11 39.77 3.46 -2.36
CA PRO A 11 40.97 4.28 -2.50
C PRO A 11 41.19 5.15 -1.25
N LEU A 12 40.11 5.59 -0.59
CA LEU A 12 40.17 6.36 0.65
C LEU A 12 40.73 5.52 1.81
N PHE A 13 40.36 4.23 1.89
CA PHE A 13 40.87 3.35 2.93
C PHE A 13 42.37 3.08 2.73
N ARG A 14 42.78 2.81 1.48
CA ARG A 14 44.19 2.64 1.12
C ARG A 14 45.00 3.91 1.40
N ALA A 15 44.46 5.08 1.09
CA ALA A 15 45.13 6.35 1.39
C ALA A 15 45.27 6.58 2.89
N ALA A 16 44.21 6.36 3.68
CA ALA A 16 44.23 6.51 5.14
C ALA A 16 45.21 5.56 5.83
N LEU A 17 45.44 4.36 5.26
CA LEU A 17 46.43 3.41 5.75
C LEU A 17 47.85 3.76 5.29
N LEU A 18 48.04 3.93 3.97
CA LEU A 18 49.37 4.00 3.36
C LEU A 18 50.02 5.36 3.50
N VAL A 19 49.28 6.48 3.45
CA VAL A 19 49.87 7.82 3.53
C VAL A 19 50.61 8.06 4.85
N PRO A 20 50.04 7.75 6.03
CA PRO A 20 50.76 7.92 7.29
C PRO A 20 51.94 6.95 7.44
N ILE A 21 51.81 5.72 6.95
CA ILE A 21 52.91 4.74 6.97
C ILE A 21 54.08 5.21 6.10
N MET A 22 53.80 5.59 4.85
CA MET A 22 54.83 6.01 3.90
C MET A 22 55.49 7.32 4.33
N SER A 23 54.72 8.30 4.79
CA SER A 23 55.27 9.58 5.28
C SER A 23 56.11 9.39 6.55
N GLY A 24 55.67 8.57 7.50
CA GLY A 24 56.46 8.23 8.67
C GLY A 24 57.74 7.46 8.34
N ALA A 25 57.68 6.50 7.41
CA ALA A 25 58.86 5.77 6.94
C ALA A 25 59.88 6.68 6.23
N LEU A 26 59.40 7.62 5.40
CA LEU A 26 60.26 8.63 4.77
C LEU A 26 60.96 9.52 5.79
N LEU A 27 60.24 9.98 6.82
CA LEU A 27 60.82 10.77 7.91
C LEU A 27 61.82 9.97 8.75
N PHE A 28 61.54 8.68 8.95
CA PHE A 28 62.46 7.76 9.63
C PHE A 28 63.78 7.63 8.85
N LEU A 29 63.71 7.40 7.54
CA LEU A 29 64.89 7.33 6.67
C LEU A 29 65.67 8.64 6.62
N ALA A 30 64.97 9.77 6.49
CA ALA A 30 65.60 11.10 6.47
C ALA A 30 66.36 11.39 7.78
N SER A 31 65.74 11.10 8.94
CA SER A 31 66.37 11.22 10.25
C SER A 31 67.58 10.29 10.39
N SER A 32 67.49 9.08 9.86
CA SER A 32 68.59 8.10 9.89
C SER A 32 69.80 8.56 9.07
N ILE A 33 69.60 9.06 7.86
CA ILE A 33 70.69 9.54 6.98
C ILE A 33 71.35 10.80 7.55
N SER A 34 70.58 11.66 8.22
CA SER A 34 71.11 12.90 8.81
C SER A 34 72.03 12.67 10.02
N ASN A 35 71.99 11.48 10.62
CA ASN A 35 72.73 11.15 11.83
C ASN A 35 73.91 10.22 11.47
N ASN A 36 75.13 10.78 11.42
CA ASN A 36 76.34 10.05 11.03
C ASN A 36 76.91 9.08 12.10
N SER A 37 76.22 8.92 13.24
CA SER A 37 76.77 8.27 14.44
C SER A 37 75.93 7.08 14.94
N PHE A 38 75.25 6.37 14.04
CA PHE A 38 74.45 5.20 14.46
C PHE A 38 75.35 4.01 14.81
N THR A 39 75.24 3.57 16.07
CA THR A 39 75.76 2.28 16.51
C THR A 39 74.57 1.42 16.97
N MET A 40 74.52 0.17 16.55
CA MET A 40 73.44 -0.73 16.93
C MET A 40 73.62 -1.15 18.39
N CYS A 41 72.69 -0.73 19.25
CA CYS A 41 72.76 -0.95 20.69
C CYS A 41 71.37 -1.29 21.23
N MET A 42 71.29 -2.39 22.00
CA MET A 42 70.04 -2.89 22.62
C MET A 42 69.95 -2.59 24.13
N ALA A 43 70.84 -1.76 24.66
CA ALA A 43 70.75 -1.29 26.04
C ALA A 43 69.55 -0.36 26.22
N SER A 44 69.00 -0.29 27.44
CA SER A 44 67.82 0.54 27.76
C SER A 44 67.99 2.01 27.37
N ALA A 45 69.18 2.58 27.58
CA ALA A 45 69.49 3.96 27.20
C ALA A 45 69.40 4.19 25.67
N CYS A 46 69.82 3.21 24.86
CA CYS A 46 69.78 3.29 23.41
C CYS A 46 68.35 3.19 22.87
N ILE A 47 67.52 2.34 23.49
CA ILE A 47 66.08 2.23 23.17
C ILE A 47 65.34 3.53 23.53
N ASN A 48 65.63 4.14 24.67
CA ASN A 48 65.02 5.42 25.05
C ASN A 48 65.41 6.54 24.08
N ASN A 49 66.69 6.64 23.73
CA ASN A 49 67.16 7.61 22.73
C ASN A 49 66.52 7.39 21.35
N PHE A 50 66.29 6.13 20.95
CA PHE A 50 65.54 5.82 19.74
C PHE A 50 64.11 6.36 19.79
N PHE A 51 63.37 6.10 20.86
CA PHE A 51 62.01 6.62 21.00
C PHE A 51 61.96 8.14 21.05
N GLU A 52 62.96 8.78 21.65
CA GLU A 52 63.07 10.24 21.71
C GLU A 52 63.31 10.84 20.32
N LEU A 53 64.27 10.30 19.57
CA LEU A 53 64.62 10.75 18.22
C LEU A 53 63.52 10.47 17.18
N TYR A 54 62.83 9.33 17.29
CA TYR A 54 61.82 8.89 16.31
C TYR A 54 60.38 9.11 16.77
N LYS A 55 60.16 9.85 17.85
CA LYS A 55 58.82 10.17 18.38
C LYS A 55 57.89 10.71 17.30
N PHE A 56 58.37 11.64 16.48
CA PHE A 56 57.57 12.29 15.44
C PHE A 56 57.22 11.35 14.28
N PRO A 57 58.18 10.65 13.62
CA PRO A 57 57.88 9.60 12.65
C PRO A 57 56.92 8.52 13.16
N LEU A 58 57.14 8.02 14.38
CA LEU A 58 56.28 7.01 15.00
C LEU A 58 54.86 7.53 15.24
N SER A 59 54.72 8.80 15.64
CA SER A 59 53.40 9.43 15.81
C SER A 59 52.63 9.51 14.50
N ILE A 60 53.32 9.84 13.38
CA ILE A 60 52.69 9.89 12.06
C ILE A 60 52.26 8.49 11.60
N ILE A 61 53.11 7.47 11.75
CA ILE A 61 52.70 6.08 11.47
C ILE A 61 51.49 5.70 12.33
N GLY A 62 51.49 6.11 13.61
CA GLY A 62 50.39 5.90 14.54
C GLY A 62 49.06 6.48 14.08
N LEU A 63 49.04 7.55 13.28
CA LEU A 63 47.82 8.13 12.71
C LEU A 63 47.12 7.21 11.70
N SER A 64 47.80 6.20 11.16
CA SER A 64 47.16 5.22 10.28
C SER A 64 45.98 4.51 10.95
N VAL A 65 46.08 4.22 12.25
CA VAL A 65 45.03 3.53 13.01
C VAL A 65 43.75 4.38 13.14
N PRO A 66 43.76 5.61 13.69
CA PRO A 66 42.55 6.42 13.78
C PRO A 66 42.01 6.83 12.41
N LEU A 67 42.86 7.11 11.41
CA LEU A 67 42.38 7.47 10.07
C LEU A 67 41.68 6.31 9.37
N THR A 68 42.23 5.10 9.43
CA THR A 68 41.58 3.91 8.87
C THR A 68 40.30 3.55 9.61
N ALA A 69 40.26 3.74 10.94
CA ALA A 69 39.03 3.56 11.72
C ALA A 69 37.92 4.52 11.29
N ILE A 70 38.23 5.80 11.06
CA ILE A 70 37.26 6.79 10.56
C ILE A 70 36.76 6.40 9.17
N VAL A 71 37.65 6.06 8.23
CA VAL A 71 37.24 5.66 6.88
C VAL A 71 36.40 4.39 6.90
N ALA A 72 36.75 3.41 7.73
CA ALA A 72 35.94 2.20 7.90
C ALA A 72 34.54 2.51 8.45
N ALA A 73 34.42 3.45 9.40
CA ALA A 73 33.12 3.89 9.91
C ALA A 73 32.28 4.59 8.82
N LEU A 74 32.88 5.46 8.00
CA LEU A 74 32.21 6.11 6.88
C LEU A 74 31.74 5.10 5.83
N HIS A 75 32.58 4.13 5.49
CA HIS A 75 32.24 3.07 4.53
C HIS A 75 31.06 2.22 5.02
N ARG A 76 31.08 1.79 6.30
CA ARG A 76 29.94 1.09 6.92
C ARG A 76 28.65 1.91 6.88
N SER A 77 28.73 3.23 7.05
CA SER A 77 27.56 4.11 6.96
C SER A 77 26.98 4.15 5.53
N ALA A 78 27.85 4.22 4.52
CA ALA A 78 27.43 4.19 3.11
C ALA A 78 26.81 2.83 2.72
N GLU A 79 27.40 1.71 3.18
CA GLU A 79 26.83 0.38 2.99
C GLU A 79 25.45 0.25 3.66
N ALA A 80 25.32 0.73 4.90
CA ALA A 80 24.05 0.71 5.63
C ALA A 80 22.97 1.53 4.89
N HIS A 81 23.33 2.67 4.31
CA HIS A 81 22.39 3.47 3.51
C HIS A 81 21.88 2.68 2.28
N LEU A 82 22.77 2.04 1.52
CA LEU A 82 22.38 1.22 0.37
C LEU A 82 21.52 0.03 0.79
N GLN A 83 21.85 -0.61 1.91
CA GLN A 83 21.07 -1.71 2.44
C GLN A 83 19.67 -1.26 2.86
N ILE A 84 19.53 -0.09 3.49
CA ILE A 84 18.23 0.50 3.84
C ILE A 84 17.42 0.76 2.56
N GLU A 85 18.02 1.33 1.52
CA GLU A 85 17.33 1.61 0.27
C GLU A 85 16.78 0.33 -0.39
N GLU A 86 17.60 -0.72 -0.51
CA GLU A 86 17.17 -2.01 -1.05
C GLU A 86 16.12 -2.68 -0.16
N THR A 87 16.25 -2.56 1.16
CA THR A 87 15.25 -3.06 2.11
C THR A 87 13.91 -2.32 1.94
N LEU A 88 13.93 -1.01 1.72
CA LEU A 88 12.70 -0.24 1.47
C LEU A 88 12.02 -0.65 0.17
N LYS A 89 12.80 -0.90 -0.90
CA LYS A 89 12.27 -1.43 -2.18
C LYS A 89 11.62 -2.81 -1.98
N GLN A 90 12.32 -3.73 -1.30
CA GLN A 90 11.80 -5.07 -1.00
C GLN A 90 10.54 -5.00 -0.12
N ASN A 91 10.53 -4.14 0.90
CA ASN A 91 9.37 -3.95 1.76
C ASN A 91 8.17 -3.40 0.98
N THR A 92 8.40 -2.46 0.06
CA THR A 92 7.34 -1.89 -0.78
C THR A 92 6.73 -2.96 -1.69
N PHE A 93 7.58 -3.77 -2.34
CA PHE A 93 7.14 -4.90 -3.16
C PHE A 93 6.34 -5.92 -2.34
N ASN A 94 6.88 -6.36 -1.20
CA ASN A 94 6.23 -7.34 -0.31
C ASN A 94 4.88 -6.83 0.21
N ASN A 95 4.81 -5.56 0.60
CA ASN A 95 3.59 -4.94 1.10
C ASN A 95 2.52 -4.86 -0.01
N TYR A 96 2.91 -4.50 -1.24
CA TYR A 96 2.00 -4.45 -2.39
C TYR A 96 1.37 -5.82 -2.67
N ILE A 97 2.20 -6.87 -2.79
CA ILE A 97 1.72 -8.24 -3.03
C ILE A 97 0.81 -8.71 -1.89
N LYS A 98 1.27 -8.57 -0.65
CA LYS A 98 0.51 -9.02 0.53
C LYS A 98 -0.83 -8.30 0.66
N HIS A 99 -0.87 -6.99 0.37
CA HIS A 99 -2.11 -6.23 0.41
C HIS A 99 -3.11 -6.70 -0.66
N GLN A 100 -2.64 -7.04 -1.86
CA GLN A 100 -3.48 -7.62 -2.90
C GLN A 100 -4.02 -9.00 -2.49
N GLU A 101 -3.20 -9.86 -1.87
CA GLU A 101 -3.65 -11.16 -1.34
C GLU A 101 -4.71 -11.00 -0.26
N GLU A 102 -4.50 -10.10 0.71
CA GLU A 102 -5.47 -9.83 1.77
C GLU A 102 -6.77 -9.22 1.22
N PHE A 103 -6.68 -8.43 0.15
CA PHE A 103 -7.85 -7.93 -0.56
C PHE A 103 -8.66 -9.07 -1.20
N PHE A 104 -8.00 -10.05 -1.84
CA PHE A 104 -8.70 -11.19 -2.43
C PHE A 104 -9.36 -12.06 -1.36
N LYS A 105 -8.68 -12.32 -0.23
CA LYS A 105 -9.29 -13.01 0.92
C LYS A 105 -10.48 -12.25 1.51
N LEU A 106 -10.46 -10.93 1.47
CA LEU A 106 -11.61 -10.11 1.87
C LEU A 106 -12.79 -10.35 0.92
N LEU A 107 -12.55 -10.34 -0.40
CA LEU A 107 -13.59 -10.59 -1.38
C LEU A 107 -14.22 -11.97 -1.19
N GLU A 108 -13.42 -13.03 -1.00
CA GLU A 108 -13.93 -14.37 -0.70
C GLU A 108 -14.86 -14.39 0.54
N LYS A 109 -14.51 -13.65 1.60
CA LYS A 109 -15.39 -13.51 2.78
C LYS A 109 -16.68 -12.76 2.46
N ILE A 110 -16.64 -11.79 1.55
CA ILE A 110 -17.82 -11.04 1.10
C ILE A 110 -18.72 -11.95 0.26
N GLU A 111 -18.14 -12.74 -0.65
CA GLU A 111 -18.85 -13.70 -1.52
C GLU A 111 -19.73 -14.65 -0.70
N LEU A 112 -19.20 -15.19 0.40
CA LEU A 112 -19.94 -16.03 1.34
C LEU A 112 -21.13 -15.30 2.00
N LYS A 113 -20.97 -14.01 2.33
CA LYS A 113 -22.03 -13.21 2.97
C LYS A 113 -23.13 -12.82 1.99
N CYS A 114 -22.77 -12.40 0.78
CA CYS A 114 -23.73 -11.95 -0.23
C CYS A 114 -24.32 -13.09 -1.06
N SER A 115 -23.77 -14.31 -1.01
CA SER A 115 -24.10 -15.37 -1.99
C SER A 115 -23.88 -14.91 -3.43
N CYS A 116 -22.76 -14.22 -3.67
CA CYS A 116 -22.33 -13.69 -4.96
C CYS A 116 -20.86 -14.05 -5.22
N ARG A 117 -20.36 -13.82 -6.44
CA ARG A 117 -18.97 -14.09 -6.84
C ARG A 117 -18.37 -12.91 -7.59
N PHE A 118 -17.15 -12.49 -7.25
CA PHE A 118 -16.38 -11.52 -8.01
C PHE A 118 -15.60 -12.22 -9.13
N THR A 119 -15.85 -11.81 -10.37
CA THR A 119 -15.18 -12.42 -11.54
C THR A 119 -13.83 -11.79 -11.86
N ASP A 120 -13.67 -10.49 -11.56
CA ASP A 120 -12.41 -9.78 -11.74
C ASP A 120 -11.96 -9.01 -10.48
N PRO A 121 -11.44 -9.73 -9.47
CA PRO A 121 -10.87 -9.13 -8.26
C PRO A 121 -9.76 -8.10 -8.52
N LEU A 122 -8.96 -8.31 -9.57
CA LEU A 122 -7.79 -7.48 -9.85
C LEU A 122 -8.20 -6.12 -10.41
N THR A 123 -9.17 -6.09 -11.32
CA THR A 123 -9.73 -4.83 -11.82
C THR A 123 -10.39 -4.05 -10.70
N LEU A 124 -11.14 -4.70 -9.81
CA LEU A 124 -11.71 -4.04 -8.63
C LEU A 124 -10.61 -3.46 -7.72
N TYR A 125 -9.54 -4.22 -7.45
CA TYR A 125 -8.40 -3.74 -6.69
C TYR A 125 -7.78 -2.47 -7.32
N ARG A 126 -7.59 -2.46 -8.64
CA ARG A 126 -7.04 -1.30 -9.38
C ARG A 126 -7.97 -0.08 -9.37
N HIS A 127 -9.28 -0.27 -9.26
CA HIS A 127 -10.22 0.84 -9.11
C HIS A 127 -10.08 1.54 -7.75
N ILE A 128 -9.86 0.76 -6.69
CA ILE A 128 -9.73 1.27 -5.32
C ILE A 128 -8.30 1.80 -5.07
N PHE A 129 -7.30 1.05 -5.53
CA PHE A 129 -5.88 1.30 -5.26
C PHE A 129 -5.09 1.65 -6.53
N SER A 130 -5.61 2.60 -7.31
CA SER A 130 -5.08 2.92 -8.65
C SER A 130 -3.61 3.33 -8.73
N LYS A 131 -3.00 3.81 -7.64
CA LYS A 131 -1.57 4.18 -7.62
C LYS A 131 -0.65 3.08 -7.12
N ASN A 132 -1.18 2.03 -6.48
CA ASN A 132 -0.36 0.96 -5.92
C ASN A 132 0.30 0.14 -7.04
N ASN A 133 1.62 -0.06 -6.93
CA ASN A 133 2.45 -0.84 -7.84
C ASN A 133 3.71 -1.34 -7.11
N TYR A 134 4.59 -2.06 -7.81
CA TYR A 134 5.82 -2.63 -7.22
C TYR A 134 6.80 -1.60 -6.64
N SER A 135 6.71 -0.34 -7.06
CA SER A 135 7.61 0.74 -6.64
C SER A 135 6.95 1.75 -5.69
N TYR A 136 5.62 1.70 -5.54
CA TYR A 136 4.87 2.60 -4.67
C TYR A 136 3.68 1.90 -4.05
N PHE A 137 3.55 2.01 -2.72
CA PHE A 137 2.49 1.35 -1.97
C PHE A 137 1.93 2.24 -0.86
N THR A 138 0.61 2.21 -0.71
CA THR A 138 -0.10 2.68 0.48
C THR A 138 -1.36 1.87 0.72
N PHE A 139 -1.78 1.82 1.98
CA PHE A 139 -2.98 1.12 2.44
C PHE A 139 -4.27 1.88 2.15
N ALA A 140 -4.19 3.20 1.90
CA ALA A 140 -5.37 4.01 1.66
C ALA A 140 -5.86 3.91 0.21
N ALA A 141 -7.17 3.94 0.01
CA ALA A 141 -7.79 4.09 -1.29
C ALA A 141 -7.35 5.42 -1.94
N HIS A 142 -7.17 5.40 -3.27
CA HIS A 142 -6.59 6.53 -3.99
C HIS A 142 -7.62 7.30 -4.80
N PRO A 143 -7.45 8.63 -4.97
CA PRO A 143 -8.09 9.35 -6.06
C PRO A 143 -7.52 8.87 -7.39
N LYS A 144 -8.40 8.67 -8.38
CA LYS A 144 -8.00 8.21 -9.72
C LYS A 144 -7.22 9.27 -10.52
N GLN A 145 -7.15 10.55 -10.09
CA GLN A 145 -6.37 11.62 -10.76
C GLN A 145 -6.31 12.92 -9.92
N LYS A 146 -5.58 13.94 -10.40
CA LYS A 146 -5.63 15.33 -9.91
C LYS A 146 -7.04 15.91 -10.13
N THR A 147 -7.97 15.59 -9.26
CA THR A 147 -9.31 16.19 -9.20
C THR A 147 -9.40 17.12 -8.00
N ASP A 148 -10.42 17.99 -7.97
CA ASP A 148 -10.60 19.10 -7.03
C ASP A 148 -10.53 18.74 -5.53
N ASP A 149 -10.65 17.46 -5.17
CA ASP A 149 -10.29 16.93 -3.85
C ASP A 149 -9.30 15.74 -3.97
N PRO A 150 -8.04 15.90 -3.53
CA PRO A 150 -7.00 14.87 -3.59
C PRO A 150 -7.23 13.69 -2.62
N ASN A 151 -8.36 13.62 -1.93
CA ASN A 151 -8.69 12.55 -0.97
C ASN A 151 -9.85 11.65 -1.40
N ILE A 152 -10.51 11.92 -2.53
CA ILE A 152 -11.74 11.20 -2.91
C ILE A 152 -11.46 10.09 -3.93
N ASN A 153 -11.73 8.84 -3.56
CA ASN A 153 -11.82 7.74 -4.51
C ASN A 153 -13.20 7.76 -5.20
N LYS A 154 -13.24 8.18 -6.47
CA LYS A 154 -14.48 8.31 -7.26
C LYS A 154 -15.31 7.03 -7.33
N PHE A 155 -14.67 5.87 -7.39
CA PHE A 155 -15.35 4.59 -7.47
C PHE A 155 -16.08 4.26 -6.16
N LEU A 156 -15.39 4.40 -5.03
CA LEU A 156 -15.99 4.22 -3.70
C LEU A 156 -17.12 5.21 -3.48
N GLU A 157 -16.95 6.48 -3.87
CA GLU A 157 -18.03 7.47 -3.76
C GLU A 157 -19.23 7.15 -4.63
N LEU A 158 -19.02 6.69 -5.87
CA LEU A 158 -20.11 6.23 -6.72
C LEU A 158 -20.88 5.09 -6.05
N LEU A 159 -20.17 4.09 -5.52
CA LEU A 159 -20.77 2.96 -4.80
C LEU A 159 -21.59 3.43 -3.59
N ARG A 160 -21.10 4.44 -2.85
CA ARG A 160 -21.85 5.05 -1.73
C ARG A 160 -23.10 5.77 -2.20
N ILE A 161 -22.96 6.69 -3.16
CA ILE A 161 -24.07 7.51 -3.66
C ILE A 161 -25.19 6.59 -4.17
N GLN A 162 -24.83 5.59 -4.97
CA GLN A 162 -25.79 4.63 -5.52
C GLN A 162 -26.47 3.81 -4.41
N THR A 163 -25.71 3.25 -3.47
CA THR A 163 -26.29 2.50 -2.34
C THR A 163 -27.24 3.35 -1.49
N PHE A 164 -26.96 4.65 -1.32
CA PHE A 164 -27.87 5.58 -0.66
C PHE A 164 -29.13 5.85 -1.49
N SER A 165 -28.98 6.15 -2.79
CA SER A 165 -30.08 6.35 -3.74
C SER A 165 -31.05 5.18 -3.69
N PHE A 166 -30.55 3.94 -3.72
CA PHE A 166 -31.36 2.74 -3.67
C PHE A 166 -32.26 2.69 -2.44
N LYS A 167 -31.69 2.98 -1.26
CA LYS A 167 -32.48 3.04 -0.03
C LYS A 167 -33.47 4.19 -0.07
N THR A 168 -33.08 5.37 -0.54
CA THR A 168 -33.97 6.54 -0.63
C THR A 168 -35.19 6.21 -1.48
N THR A 169 -35.01 5.62 -2.66
CA THR A 169 -36.11 5.18 -3.55
C THR A 169 -37.02 4.15 -2.87
N LEU A 170 -36.44 3.17 -2.17
CA LEU A 170 -37.24 2.17 -1.47
C LEU A 170 -38.02 2.74 -0.27
N TYR A 171 -37.50 3.74 0.44
CA TYR A 171 -38.20 4.38 1.57
C TYR A 171 -39.17 5.50 1.16
N ASN A 172 -39.04 6.03 -0.06
CA ASN A 172 -39.88 7.13 -0.53
C ASN A 172 -41.32 6.64 -0.84
N PRO A 173 -42.36 7.22 -0.20
CA PRO A 173 -43.75 6.84 -0.47
C PRO A 173 -44.28 7.33 -1.82
N ALA A 174 -43.60 8.29 -2.46
CA ALA A 174 -43.95 8.78 -3.80
C ALA A 174 -43.29 7.98 -4.93
N THR A 175 -42.62 6.87 -4.61
CA THR A 175 -41.97 6.01 -5.60
C THR A 175 -43.01 5.30 -6.46
N ASP A 176 -42.98 5.59 -7.76
CA ASP A 176 -43.82 4.97 -8.76
C ASP A 176 -43.11 3.77 -9.43
N GLU A 177 -43.82 3.11 -10.35
CA GLU A 177 -43.30 1.97 -11.08
C GLU A 177 -42.06 2.32 -11.90
N SER A 178 -42.06 3.49 -12.57
CA SER A 178 -40.91 3.96 -13.35
C SER A 178 -39.66 4.12 -12.50
N ALA A 179 -39.78 4.68 -11.28
CA ALA A 179 -38.65 4.80 -10.36
C ALA A 179 -38.14 3.44 -9.86
N LEU A 180 -39.01 2.45 -9.69
CA LEU A 180 -38.59 1.09 -9.34
C LEU A 180 -37.88 0.37 -10.49
N ILE A 181 -38.29 0.60 -11.74
CA ILE A 181 -37.59 0.08 -12.92
C ILE A 181 -36.19 0.70 -13.02
N THR A 182 -36.09 2.03 -12.89
CA THR A 182 -34.80 2.74 -12.86
C THR A 182 -33.89 2.19 -11.76
N LEU A 183 -34.43 1.97 -10.55
CA LEU A 183 -33.70 1.35 -9.44
C LEU A 183 -33.11 -0.03 -9.82
N LEU A 184 -33.89 -0.88 -10.49
CA LEU A 184 -33.41 -2.21 -10.89
C LEU A 184 -32.29 -2.14 -11.94
N ILE A 185 -32.38 -1.18 -12.88
CA ILE A 185 -31.34 -0.93 -13.87
C ILE A 185 -30.05 -0.44 -13.18
N GLU A 186 -30.15 0.55 -12.29
CA GLU A 186 -28.99 1.08 -11.57
C GLU A 186 -28.33 0.00 -10.68
N ILE A 187 -29.13 -0.89 -10.08
CA ILE A 187 -28.61 -2.06 -9.34
C ILE A 187 -27.81 -2.99 -10.28
N GLN A 188 -28.32 -3.24 -11.49
CA GLN A 188 -27.63 -4.09 -12.46
C GLN A 188 -26.34 -3.46 -12.97
N ASP A 189 -26.35 -2.15 -13.24
CA ASP A 189 -25.15 -1.38 -13.58
C ASP A 189 -24.08 -1.50 -12.48
N MET A 190 -24.50 -1.42 -11.21
CA MET A 190 -23.60 -1.61 -10.08
C MET A 190 -23.04 -3.03 -9.98
N VAL A 191 -23.86 -4.03 -10.26
CA VAL A 191 -23.46 -5.44 -10.35
C VAL A 191 -22.40 -5.63 -11.43
N GLU A 192 -22.59 -5.03 -12.61
CA GLU A 192 -21.65 -5.10 -13.73
C GLU A 192 -20.34 -4.38 -13.40
N ILE A 193 -20.42 -3.17 -12.85
CA ILE A 193 -19.25 -2.38 -12.40
C ILE A 193 -18.42 -3.13 -11.35
N LEU A 194 -19.08 -3.89 -10.46
CA LEU A 194 -18.43 -4.73 -9.45
C LEU A 194 -17.99 -6.10 -9.99
N HIS A 195 -18.28 -6.41 -11.24
CA HIS A 195 -18.00 -7.70 -11.88
C HIS A 195 -18.58 -8.89 -11.09
N LEU A 196 -19.81 -8.72 -10.59
CA LEU A 196 -20.49 -9.72 -9.77
C LEU A 196 -21.24 -10.76 -10.63
N GLN A 197 -21.22 -12.00 -10.16
CA GLN A 197 -22.02 -13.10 -10.68
C GLN A 197 -22.81 -13.79 -9.55
N PRO A 198 -23.92 -14.47 -9.88
CA PRO A 198 -24.62 -15.30 -8.90
C PRO A 198 -23.69 -16.41 -8.37
N SER A 199 -23.86 -16.78 -7.11
CA SER A 199 -23.15 -17.95 -6.57
C SER A 199 -23.58 -19.25 -7.24
N VAL A 200 -22.76 -20.30 -7.14
CA VAL A 200 -23.10 -21.64 -7.65
C VAL A 200 -24.43 -22.14 -7.06
N ALA A 201 -24.63 -21.98 -5.75
CA ALA A 201 -25.87 -22.35 -5.08
C ALA A 201 -27.08 -21.55 -5.61
N THR A 202 -26.89 -20.25 -5.93
CA THR A 202 -27.94 -19.43 -6.55
C THR A 202 -28.28 -19.95 -7.94
N LEU A 203 -27.28 -20.32 -8.76
CA LEU A 203 -27.49 -20.88 -10.09
C LEU A 203 -28.16 -22.26 -10.05
N GLU A 204 -27.84 -23.10 -9.06
CA GLU A 204 -28.53 -24.39 -8.88
C GLU A 204 -30.02 -24.18 -8.58
N GLN A 205 -30.37 -23.15 -7.80
CA GLN A 205 -31.76 -22.82 -7.50
C GLN A 205 -32.46 -22.06 -8.64
N PHE A 206 -31.73 -21.23 -9.38
CA PHE A 206 -32.24 -20.36 -10.44
C PHE A 206 -31.32 -20.44 -11.68
N PRO A 207 -31.42 -21.50 -12.49
CA PRO A 207 -30.45 -21.80 -13.56
C PRO A 207 -30.35 -20.74 -14.66
N ASN A 208 -31.43 -20.00 -14.88
CA ASN A 208 -31.54 -19.03 -15.98
C ASN A 208 -31.60 -17.58 -15.48
N THR A 209 -31.24 -17.32 -14.22
CA THR A 209 -31.41 -15.95 -13.71
C THR A 209 -30.36 -14.99 -14.26
N LYS A 210 -30.80 -13.79 -14.65
CA LYS A 210 -29.91 -12.68 -15.04
C LYS A 210 -29.45 -11.85 -13.83
N TYR A 211 -30.14 -12.00 -12.70
CA TYR A 211 -29.86 -11.27 -11.47
C TYR A 211 -28.91 -12.04 -10.56
N VAL A 212 -27.95 -11.35 -9.95
CA VAL A 212 -27.07 -11.95 -8.92
C VAL A 212 -27.88 -12.43 -7.71
N TRP A 213 -28.97 -11.70 -7.40
CA TRP A 213 -29.86 -11.99 -6.27
C TRP A 213 -31.32 -12.03 -6.75
N PRO A 214 -31.80 -13.16 -7.28
CA PRO A 214 -33.17 -13.26 -7.81
C PRO A 214 -34.24 -13.16 -6.72
N LYS A 215 -33.93 -13.62 -5.50
CA LYS A 215 -34.86 -13.57 -4.36
C LYS A 215 -34.91 -12.15 -3.77
N ASP A 216 -36.08 -11.52 -3.86
CA ASP A 216 -36.33 -10.14 -3.42
C ASP A 216 -35.28 -9.17 -4.00
N ALA A 217 -35.12 -9.18 -5.33
CA ALA A 217 -34.01 -8.57 -6.06
C ALA A 217 -33.60 -7.19 -5.55
N ALA A 218 -34.53 -6.25 -5.42
CA ALA A 218 -34.23 -4.90 -4.94
C ALA A 218 -33.73 -4.88 -3.49
N ARG A 219 -34.37 -5.65 -2.58
CA ARG A 219 -34.01 -5.65 -1.16
C ARG A 219 -32.65 -6.31 -0.93
N THR A 220 -32.51 -7.54 -1.42
CA THR A 220 -31.30 -8.35 -1.23
C THR A 220 -30.10 -7.68 -1.90
N ALA A 221 -30.28 -7.14 -3.10
CA ALA A 221 -29.21 -6.40 -3.78
C ALA A 221 -28.79 -5.15 -3.01
N THR A 222 -29.74 -4.35 -2.55
CA THR A 222 -29.42 -3.13 -1.80
C THR A 222 -28.66 -3.44 -0.51
N ASP A 223 -29.06 -4.49 0.22
CA ASP A 223 -28.40 -4.86 1.48
C ASP A 223 -27.01 -5.51 1.24
N ASN A 224 -26.86 -6.30 0.19
CA ASN A 224 -25.57 -6.88 -0.20
C ASN A 224 -24.60 -5.85 -0.75
N LEU A 225 -25.04 -4.94 -1.62
CA LEU A 225 -24.22 -3.82 -2.12
C LEU A 225 -23.77 -2.89 -0.98
N LYS A 226 -24.65 -2.63 0.00
CA LYS A 226 -24.25 -1.90 1.22
C LYS A 226 -23.20 -2.64 2.04
N THR A 227 -23.31 -3.97 2.12
CA THR A 227 -22.31 -4.80 2.81
C THR A 227 -20.98 -4.73 2.07
N ILE A 228 -20.97 -4.94 0.76
CA ILE A 228 -19.78 -4.80 -0.10
C ILE A 228 -19.14 -3.42 0.10
N GLN A 229 -19.94 -2.34 -0.03
CA GLN A 229 -19.47 -0.98 0.20
C GLN A 229 -18.77 -0.83 1.54
N ARG A 230 -19.39 -1.27 2.64
CA ARG A 230 -18.84 -1.11 3.99
C ARG A 230 -17.49 -1.84 4.14
N GLU A 231 -17.39 -3.06 3.64
CA GLU A 231 -16.19 -3.87 3.76
C GLU A 231 -15.04 -3.27 2.90
N LEU A 232 -15.34 -2.83 1.67
CA LEU A 232 -14.38 -2.13 0.80
C LEU A 232 -13.93 -0.79 1.40
N TYR A 233 -14.84 -0.04 2.00
CA TYR A 233 -14.53 1.22 2.69
C TYR A 233 -13.58 0.98 3.87
N SER A 234 -13.87 -0.03 4.68
CA SER A 234 -13.04 -0.39 5.83
C SER A 234 -11.65 -0.82 5.41
N PHE A 235 -11.53 -1.65 4.37
CA PHE A 235 -10.24 -2.13 3.89
C PHE A 235 -9.40 -1.02 3.26
N GLY A 236 -10.03 -0.14 2.47
CA GLY A 236 -9.35 1.00 1.84
C GLY A 236 -9.14 2.21 2.75
N PHE A 237 -9.40 2.10 4.06
CA PHE A 237 -9.33 3.21 5.02
C PHE A 237 -10.06 4.48 4.53
N TYR A 238 -11.15 4.30 3.78
CA TYR A 238 -11.78 5.39 3.07
C TYR A 238 -12.71 6.19 3.99
N LYS A 239 -12.52 7.51 4.04
CA LYS A 239 -13.34 8.44 4.81
C LYS A 239 -14.17 9.31 3.86
N SER A 240 -15.47 9.04 3.79
CA SER A 240 -16.42 9.89 3.08
C SER A 240 -16.65 11.19 3.87
N ASN A 241 -16.54 12.35 3.21
CA ASN A 241 -16.66 13.68 3.84
C ASN A 241 -18.10 14.24 3.88
N THR A 242 -19.08 13.60 3.23
CA THR A 242 -20.39 14.25 3.00
C THR A 242 -21.49 13.74 3.94
N ARG A 243 -22.09 14.64 4.72
CA ARG A 243 -23.30 14.41 5.53
C ARG A 243 -24.59 14.32 4.71
N ASP A 244 -24.61 14.92 3.53
CA ASP A 244 -25.82 15.34 2.81
C ASP A 244 -26.80 14.18 2.48
N HIS A 245 -26.34 13.12 1.81
CA HIS A 245 -27.23 12.01 1.40
C HIS A 245 -27.83 11.22 2.58
N ARG A 246 -27.23 11.31 3.77
CA ARG A 246 -27.80 10.66 4.95
C ARG A 246 -29.03 11.42 5.43
N GLU A 247 -29.04 12.74 5.33
CA GLU A 247 -30.18 13.56 5.77
C GLU A 247 -31.41 13.30 4.91
N GLU A 248 -31.21 13.17 3.60
CA GLU A 248 -32.26 12.83 2.64
C GLU A 248 -32.89 11.45 2.93
N LEU A 249 -32.08 10.41 3.09
CA LEU A 249 -32.60 9.08 3.46
C LEU A 249 -33.36 9.13 4.80
N MET A 250 -32.85 9.88 5.78
CA MET A 250 -33.47 10.00 7.10
C MET A 250 -34.81 10.74 7.07
N LYS A 251 -35.04 11.62 6.08
CA LYS A 251 -36.34 12.27 5.85
C LYS A 251 -37.44 11.24 5.62
N TYR A 252 -37.17 10.21 4.81
CA TYR A 252 -38.14 9.16 4.49
C TYR A 252 -38.15 8.05 5.54
N ALA A 253 -36.99 7.64 6.05
CA ALA A 253 -36.89 6.57 7.02
C ALA A 253 -37.58 6.90 8.37
N ARG A 254 -37.71 8.18 8.72
CA ARG A 254 -38.40 8.64 9.95
C ARG A 254 -39.92 8.76 9.83
N LEU A 255 -40.49 8.57 8.65
CA LEU A 255 -41.95 8.63 8.49
C LEU A 255 -42.63 7.48 9.26
N PRO A 256 -43.85 7.68 9.80
CA PRO A 256 -44.54 6.68 10.64
C PRO A 256 -44.73 5.32 9.96
N ASN A 257 -44.86 5.31 8.62
CA ASN A 257 -45.11 4.12 7.81
C ASN A 257 -43.89 3.70 6.97
N SER A 258 -42.69 4.22 7.26
CA SER A 258 -41.50 4.02 6.42
C SER A 258 -41.15 2.55 6.20
N HIS A 259 -41.32 1.70 7.22
CA HIS A 259 -41.09 0.25 7.10
C HIS A 259 -42.11 -0.43 6.17
N THR A 260 -43.38 -0.04 6.27
CA THR A 260 -44.44 -0.54 5.40
C THR A 260 -44.21 -0.11 3.96
N THR A 261 -43.86 1.16 3.74
CA THR A 261 -43.47 1.70 2.42
C THR A 261 -42.31 0.91 1.83
N PHE A 262 -41.23 0.72 2.60
CA PHE A 262 -40.08 -0.08 2.16
C PHE A 262 -40.48 -1.51 1.78
N THR A 263 -41.31 -2.16 2.59
CA THR A 263 -41.76 -3.53 2.33
C THR A 263 -42.64 -3.61 1.07
N ASN A 264 -43.50 -2.63 0.84
CA ASN A 264 -44.36 -2.58 -0.34
C ASN A 264 -43.55 -2.32 -1.61
N ASN A 265 -42.65 -1.33 -1.57
CA ASN A 265 -41.79 -0.97 -2.70
C ASN A 265 -40.84 -2.12 -3.08
N THR A 266 -40.26 -2.81 -2.09
CA THR A 266 -39.39 -3.97 -2.35
C THR A 266 -40.15 -5.15 -2.95
N LYS A 267 -41.38 -5.44 -2.48
CA LYS A 267 -42.24 -6.47 -3.10
C LYS A 267 -42.64 -6.09 -4.52
N HIS A 268 -42.97 -4.83 -4.76
CA HIS A 268 -43.32 -4.35 -6.09
C HIS A 268 -42.14 -4.46 -7.05
N ALA A 269 -40.96 -4.00 -6.64
CA ALA A 269 -39.73 -4.14 -7.43
C ALA A 269 -39.36 -5.61 -7.70
N ALA A 270 -39.57 -6.52 -6.74
CA ALA A 270 -39.36 -7.94 -6.96
C ALA A 270 -40.32 -8.52 -8.02
N LYS A 271 -41.59 -8.07 -8.05
CA LYS A 271 -42.53 -8.46 -9.09
C LYS A 271 -42.10 -7.94 -10.47
N LEU A 272 -41.69 -6.67 -10.55
CA LEU A 272 -41.20 -6.05 -11.78
C LEU A 272 -39.93 -6.74 -12.32
N ALA A 273 -39.00 -7.10 -11.44
CA ALA A 273 -37.80 -7.84 -11.84
C ALA A 273 -38.13 -9.19 -12.52
N LEU A 274 -39.14 -9.92 -11.99
CA LEU A 274 -39.62 -11.16 -12.60
C LEU A 274 -40.35 -10.96 -13.93
N GLU A 275 -40.99 -9.80 -14.13
CA GLU A 275 -41.64 -9.44 -15.39
C GLU A 275 -40.59 -9.10 -16.45
N ILE A 276 -39.60 -8.26 -16.10
CA ILE A 276 -38.46 -7.91 -16.97
C ILE A 276 -37.67 -9.16 -17.40
N GLU A 277 -37.49 -10.13 -16.50
CA GLU A 277 -36.77 -11.37 -16.80
C GLU A 277 -37.52 -12.28 -17.79
N LYS A 278 -38.86 -12.21 -17.83
CA LYS A 278 -39.68 -12.98 -18.78
C LYS A 278 -39.72 -12.39 -20.18
N ASP A 279 -39.58 -11.07 -20.29
CA ASP A 279 -39.67 -10.34 -21.55
C ASP A 279 -38.36 -10.35 -22.37
N LEU A 280 -37.26 -10.85 -21.79
CA LEU A 280 -35.91 -10.90 -22.38
C LEU A 280 -35.42 -12.32 -22.66
#